data_AF-B2B1I8-F1
#
_entry.id   AF-B2B1I8-F1
#
_cell.length_a   1.000
_cell.length_b   1.000
_cell.length_c   1.000
_cell.angle_alpha   90.00
_cell.angle_beta   90.00
_cell.angle_gamma   90.00
#
_symmetry.space_group_name_H-M   'P 1'
#
loop_
_entity.id
_entity.type
_entity.pdbx_description
1 polymer ?
#
loop_
_entity_poly.entity_id
_entity_poly.type
_entity_poly.pdbx_seq_one_letter_code
_entity_poly.pdbx_strand_id
1 'polypeptide(L)'
;MFPTLIRRLAQAPKPQILESAAKAATEVPKTKLKKVWPPDMMTMSPQQQLRFEKKYKRRLKMATLRPGWDKGVRLAQYFTITFVLVYTALFMDWKEMPNPYGGIRESFWGFFGSFTEDTRTLEPAQQPKPKRP
;
A
#
# COMPACT_ATOMS: atom_id res chain seq x y z
N MET A 1 -24.15 2.85 10.07
CA MET A 1 -24.14 4.31 9.75
C MET A 1 -24.19 4.60 8.23
N PHE A 2 -24.68 3.66 7.40
CA PHE A 2 -24.72 3.79 5.94
C PHE A 2 -26.04 4.26 5.29
N PRO A 3 -27.23 4.27 5.94
CA PRO A 3 -28.47 4.59 5.23
C PRO A 3 -28.53 6.07 4.77
N THR A 4 -27.79 6.95 5.44
CA THR A 4 -27.69 8.37 5.07
C THR A 4 -26.85 8.61 3.82
N LEU A 5 -25.88 7.73 3.52
CA LEU A 5 -25.04 7.83 2.32
C LEU A 5 -25.80 7.41 1.07
N ILE A 6 -26.57 6.32 1.16
CA ILE A 6 -27.42 5.84 0.06
C ILE A 6 -28.48 6.88 -0.30
N ARG A 7 -29.13 7.47 0.72
CA ARG A 7 -30.13 8.54 0.53
C ARG A 7 -29.55 9.78 -0.15
N ARG A 8 -28.28 10.12 0.13
CA ARG A 8 -27.60 11.27 -0.50
C ARG A 8 -27.15 10.99 -1.93
N LEU A 9 -26.78 9.75 -2.25
CA LEU A 9 -26.42 9.34 -3.61
C LEU A 9 -27.63 9.30 -4.55
N ALA A 10 -28.81 8.94 -4.04
CA ALA A 10 -30.05 8.90 -4.81
C ALA A 10 -30.62 10.30 -5.13
N GLN A 11 -30.07 11.37 -4.54
CA GLN A 11 -30.57 12.72 -4.73
C GLN A 11 -29.86 13.35 -5.94
N ALA A 12 -30.56 13.42 -7.08
CA ALA A 12 -30.07 14.12 -8.27
C ALA A 12 -29.77 15.60 -7.93
N PRO A 13 -28.64 16.16 -8.39
CA PRO A 13 -28.30 17.54 -8.09
C PRO A 13 -29.36 18.48 -8.68
N LYS A 14 -29.94 19.33 -7.83
CA LYS A 14 -30.89 20.36 -8.24
C LYS A 14 -30.24 21.21 -9.36
N PRO A 15 -30.91 21.52 -10.49
CA PRO A 15 -30.30 22.19 -11.64
C PRO A 15 -29.71 23.57 -11.29
N GLN A 16 -30.24 24.23 -10.26
CA GLN A 16 -29.72 25.48 -9.71
C GLN A 16 -28.29 25.35 -9.14
N ILE A 17 -27.91 24.16 -8.64
CA ILE A 17 -26.57 23.89 -8.11
C ILE A 17 -25.56 23.75 -9.25
N LEU A 18 -25.98 23.17 -10.39
CA LEU A 18 -25.12 23.00 -11.56
C LEU A 18 -24.83 24.37 -12.22
N GLU A 19 -25.85 25.20 -12.38
CA GLU A 19 -25.66 26.56 -12.93
C GLU A 19 -24.85 27.47 -11.99
N SER A 20 -25.08 27.39 -10.68
CA SER A 20 -24.30 28.18 -9.71
C SER A 20 -22.86 27.68 -9.57
N ALA A 21 -22.59 26.39 -9.74
CA ALA A 21 -21.24 25.84 -9.83
C ALA A 21 -20.52 26.27 -11.11
N ALA A 22 -21.22 26.30 -12.26
CA ALA A 22 -20.67 26.79 -13.52
C ALA A 22 -20.34 28.29 -13.48
N LYS A 23 -21.19 29.10 -12.83
CA LYS A 23 -20.94 30.53 -12.58
C LYS A 23 -19.76 30.75 -11.60
N ALA A 24 -19.67 29.94 -10.55
CA ALA A 24 -18.55 29.98 -9.60
C ALA A 24 -17.20 29.51 -10.18
N ALA A 25 -17.20 28.75 -11.28
CA ALA A 25 -16.00 28.34 -11.99
C ALA A 25 -15.48 29.42 -12.96
N THR A 26 -16.36 30.33 -13.40
CA THR A 26 -16.03 31.39 -14.38
C THR A 26 -15.56 32.67 -13.69
N GLU A 27 -16.07 32.94 -12.49
CA GLU A 27 -15.65 34.06 -11.67
C GLU A 27 -14.83 33.51 -10.52
N VAL A 28 -13.50 33.67 -10.51
CA VAL A 28 -12.72 33.44 -9.28
C VAL A 28 -13.29 34.42 -8.25
N PRO A 29 -14.08 33.97 -7.26
CA PRO A 29 -14.66 34.92 -6.34
C PRO A 29 -13.48 35.39 -5.49
N LYS A 30 -13.12 36.66 -5.62
CA LYS A 30 -12.17 37.38 -4.75
C LYS A 30 -12.81 37.55 -3.36
N THR A 31 -13.24 36.43 -2.79
CA THR A 31 -13.77 36.29 -1.45
C THR A 31 -12.58 36.39 -0.54
N LYS A 32 -12.36 37.59 0.01
CA LYS A 32 -11.36 37.78 1.06
C LYS A 32 -11.65 36.73 2.14
N LEU A 33 -10.69 35.85 2.39
CA LEU A 33 -10.80 34.86 3.45
C LEU A 33 -11.15 35.62 4.74
N LYS A 34 -12.31 35.33 5.35
CA LYS A 34 -12.75 36.00 6.59
C LYS A 34 -11.71 35.93 7.70
N LYS A 35 -10.78 34.97 7.60
CA LYS A 35 -9.64 34.79 8.49
C LYS A 35 -8.39 34.55 7.64
N VAL A 36 -7.45 35.49 7.68
CA VAL A 36 -6.12 35.33 7.07
C VAL A 36 -5.42 34.16 7.77
N TRP A 37 -4.92 33.24 6.96
CA TRP A 37 -4.07 32.13 7.37
C TRP A 37 -2.74 32.34 6.66
N PRO A 38 -1.57 32.15 7.28
CA PRO A 38 -1.29 31.71 8.65
C PRO A 38 -1.55 32.80 9.71
N PRO A 39 -1.82 32.43 10.98
CA PRO A 39 -1.77 33.39 12.07
C PRO A 39 -0.31 33.82 12.31
N ASP A 40 -0.08 35.12 12.44
CA ASP A 40 1.23 35.65 12.78
C ASP A 40 1.62 35.19 14.19
N MET A 41 2.56 34.25 14.27
CA MET A 41 2.99 33.69 15.55
C MET A 41 3.72 34.73 16.40
N MET A 42 4.39 35.70 15.76
CA MET A 42 5.22 36.72 16.43
C MET A 42 4.42 37.77 17.20
N THR A 43 3.16 37.99 16.86
CA THR A 43 2.30 39.00 17.52
C THR A 43 1.45 38.42 18.65
N MET A 44 1.45 37.09 18.83
CA MET A 44 0.64 36.39 19.83
C MET A 44 1.36 36.20 21.16
N SER A 45 0.59 36.08 22.25
CA SER A 45 1.17 35.76 23.54
C SER A 45 1.79 34.34 23.55
N PRO A 46 2.84 34.08 24.35
CA PRO A 46 3.49 32.77 24.41
C PRO A 46 2.52 31.62 24.75
N GLN A 47 1.50 31.89 25.56
CA GLN A 47 0.47 30.90 25.89
C GLN A 47 -0.37 30.52 24.67
N GLN A 48 -0.71 31.49 23.81
CA GLN A 48 -1.47 31.24 22.58
C GLN A 48 -0.64 30.45 21.56
N GLN A 49 0.63 30.80 21.38
CA GLN A 49 1.57 30.07 20.52
C GLN A 49 1.65 28.58 20.92
N LEU A 50 1.84 28.29 22.21
CA LEU A 50 1.90 26.92 22.73
C LEU A 50 0.61 26.12 22.45
N ARG A 51 -0.57 26.76 22.50
CA ARG A 51 -1.84 26.09 22.15
C ARG A 51 -1.91 25.74 20.68
N PHE A 52 -1.43 26.63 19.80
CA PHE A 52 -1.36 26.34 18.36
C PHE A 52 -0.37 25.24 18.04
N GLU A 53 0.82 25.25 18.65
CA GLU A 53 1.80 24.18 18.50
C GLU A 53 1.25 22.82 18.93
N LYS A 54 0.63 22.75 20.13
CA LYS A 54 -0.01 21.51 20.61
C LYS A 54 -1.11 21.05 19.64
N LYS A 55 -1.93 21.96 19.14
CA LYS A 55 -3.01 21.64 18.18
C LYS A 55 -2.43 21.14 16.85
N TYR A 56 -1.37 21.76 16.36
CA TYR A 56 -0.67 21.36 15.15
C TYR A 56 -0.06 19.96 15.30
N LYS A 57 0.74 19.72 16.36
CA LYS A 57 1.34 18.42 16.65
C LYS A 57 0.29 17.30 16.76
N ARG A 58 -0.85 17.58 17.39
CA ARG A 58 -1.97 16.62 17.47
C ARG A 58 -2.55 16.30 16.10
N ARG A 59 -2.78 17.31 15.25
CA ARG A 59 -3.31 17.11 13.88
C ARG A 59 -2.32 16.37 13.00
N LEU A 60 -1.02 16.69 13.12
CA LEU A 60 0.04 15.99 12.41
C LEU A 60 0.06 14.52 12.82
N LYS A 61 0.05 14.22 14.12
CA LYS A 61 -0.04 12.84 14.62
C LYS A 61 -1.27 12.11 14.04
N MET A 62 -2.44 12.73 14.05
CA MET A 62 -3.66 12.13 13.46
C MET A 62 -3.55 11.94 11.95
N ALA A 63 -2.94 12.87 11.21
CA ALA A 63 -2.76 12.76 9.77
C ALA A 63 -1.74 11.66 9.41
N THR A 64 -0.62 11.61 10.13
CA THR A 64 0.44 10.61 9.96
C THR A 64 -0.01 9.20 10.39
N LEU A 65 -0.97 9.08 11.30
CA LEU A 65 -1.56 7.80 11.71
C LEU A 65 -2.58 7.24 10.71
N ARG A 66 -3.04 8.01 9.71
CA ARG A 66 -4.06 7.59 8.73
C ARG A 66 -3.63 6.75 7.52
N PRO A 67 -2.36 6.41 7.24
CA PRO A 67 -2.03 5.62 6.06
C PRO A 67 -2.10 4.12 6.37
N GLY A 68 -3.21 3.62 6.89
CA GLY A 68 -3.37 2.19 7.18
C GLY A 68 -3.67 1.40 5.90
N TRP A 69 -4.82 1.69 5.29
CA TRP A 69 -5.30 0.98 4.10
C TRP A 69 -4.45 1.21 2.87
N ASP A 70 -4.06 2.46 2.59
CA ASP A 70 -3.23 2.79 1.42
C ASP A 70 -1.86 2.09 1.46
N LYS A 71 -1.23 1.98 2.64
CA LYS A 71 0.00 1.19 2.79
C LYS A 71 -0.22 -0.30 2.52
N GLY A 72 -1.33 -0.85 3.01
CA GLY A 72 -1.70 -2.24 2.76
C GLY A 72 -1.92 -2.53 1.26
N VAL A 73 -2.65 -1.66 0.57
CA VAL A 73 -2.89 -1.79 -0.88
C VAL A 73 -1.59 -1.66 -1.68
N ARG A 74 -0.74 -0.70 -1.34
CA ARG A 74 0.58 -0.56 -2.01
C ARG A 74 1.47 -1.77 -1.76
N LEU A 75 1.47 -2.32 -0.54
CA LEU A 75 2.22 -3.54 -0.24
C LEU A 75 1.68 -4.73 -1.04
N ALA A 76 0.35 -4.89 -1.10
CA ALA A 76 -0.28 -5.91 -1.92
C ALA A 76 0.06 -5.74 -3.41
N GLN A 77 0.12 -4.50 -3.91
CA GLN A 77 0.51 -4.21 -5.30
C GLN A 77 1.96 -4.60 -5.58
N TYR A 78 2.91 -4.26 -4.70
CA TYR A 78 4.30 -4.70 -4.85
C TYR A 78 4.43 -6.22 -4.72
N PHE A 79 3.67 -6.83 -3.82
CA PHE A 79 3.64 -8.28 -3.65
C PHE A 79 3.13 -8.97 -4.92
N THR A 80 2.04 -8.50 -5.52
CA THR A 80 1.49 -9.11 -6.75
C THR A 80 2.46 -8.97 -7.92
N ILE A 81 3.09 -7.79 -8.10
CA ILE A 81 4.11 -7.59 -9.15
C ILE A 81 5.29 -8.55 -8.93
N THR A 82 5.83 -8.61 -7.70
CA THR A 82 6.96 -9.49 -7.37
C THR A 82 6.61 -10.95 -7.55
N PHE A 83 5.40 -11.36 -7.12
CA PHE A 83 4.92 -12.73 -7.24
C PHE A 83 4.84 -13.17 -8.70
N VAL A 84 4.32 -12.33 -9.59
CA VAL A 84 4.27 -12.63 -11.03
C VAL A 84 5.69 -12.77 -11.59
N LEU A 85 6.62 -11.86 -11.25
CA LEU A 85 8.01 -11.96 -11.71
C LEU A 85 8.67 -13.26 -11.25
N VAL A 86 8.56 -13.61 -9.97
CA VAL A 86 9.10 -14.87 -9.42
C VAL A 86 8.48 -16.08 -10.12
N TYR A 87 7.16 -16.08 -10.34
CA TYR A 87 6.50 -17.19 -11.05
C TYR A 87 7.03 -17.33 -12.48
N THR A 88 7.14 -16.23 -13.23
CA THR A 88 7.64 -16.25 -14.60
C THR A 88 9.10 -16.70 -14.71
N ALA A 89 9.94 -16.34 -13.74
CA ALA A 89 11.36 -16.69 -13.75
C ALA A 89 11.63 -18.12 -13.26
N LEU A 90 10.87 -18.61 -12.27
CA LEU A 90 11.20 -19.85 -11.56
C LEU A 90 10.31 -21.04 -11.92
N PHE A 91 9.04 -20.80 -12.29
CA PHE A 91 8.04 -21.87 -12.45
C PHE A 91 7.44 -21.95 -13.85
N MET A 92 7.36 -20.83 -14.58
CA MET A 92 6.80 -20.81 -15.93
C MET A 92 7.75 -21.54 -16.89
N ASP A 93 7.20 -22.55 -17.56
CA ASP A 93 7.95 -23.34 -18.53
C ASP A 93 7.69 -22.82 -19.94
N TRP A 94 8.70 -22.19 -20.53
CA TRP A 94 8.62 -21.58 -21.86
C TRP A 94 8.85 -22.67 -22.91
N LYS A 95 7.77 -23.35 -23.32
CA LYS A 95 7.85 -24.56 -24.17
C LYS A 95 8.43 -24.33 -25.57
N GLU A 96 8.45 -23.09 -26.07
CA GLU A 96 8.81 -22.75 -27.46
C GLU A 96 10.15 -22.01 -27.60
N MET A 97 10.77 -21.56 -26.50
CA MET A 97 12.07 -20.85 -26.51
C MET A 97 13.02 -21.39 -25.43
N PRO A 98 14.35 -21.32 -25.65
CA PRO A 98 15.31 -21.58 -24.59
C PRO A 98 15.06 -20.63 -23.42
N ASN A 99 14.75 -21.19 -22.24
CA ASN A 99 14.30 -20.42 -21.09
C ASN A 99 15.44 -19.50 -20.59
N PRO A 100 15.33 -18.16 -20.70
CA PRO A 100 16.43 -17.24 -20.41
C PRO A 100 16.81 -17.20 -18.92
N TYR A 101 15.97 -17.75 -18.05
CA TYR A 101 16.14 -17.75 -16.59
C TYR A 101 16.68 -19.08 -16.02
N GLY A 102 17.13 -20.02 -16.86
CA GLY A 102 17.62 -21.33 -16.43
C GLY A 102 18.69 -21.28 -15.33
N GLY A 103 19.74 -20.46 -15.52
CA GLY A 103 20.82 -20.32 -14.52
C GLY A 103 20.38 -19.68 -13.20
N ILE A 104 19.36 -18.82 -13.21
CA ILE A 104 18.79 -18.21 -12.00
C ILE A 104 17.99 -19.26 -11.22
N ARG A 105 17.23 -20.10 -11.93
CA ARG A 105 16.46 -21.19 -11.34
C ARG A 105 17.37 -22.21 -10.67
N GLU A 106 18.44 -22.63 -11.34
CA GLU A 106 19.42 -23.57 -10.78
C GLU A 106 20.14 -23.00 -9.55
N SER A 107 20.55 -21.72 -9.60
CA SER A 107 21.19 -21.05 -8.46
C SER A 107 20.24 -20.92 -7.26
N PHE A 108 18.96 -20.60 -7.51
CA PHE A 108 17.93 -20.47 -6.47
C PHE A 108 17.64 -21.82 -5.79
N TRP A 109 17.43 -22.88 -6.56
CA TRP A 109 17.19 -24.22 -6.02
C TRP A 109 18.44 -24.84 -5.40
N GLY A 110 19.65 -24.54 -5.92
CA GLY A 110 20.91 -24.92 -5.30
C GLY A 110 21.12 -24.25 -3.94
N PHE A 111 20.82 -22.95 -3.85
CA PHE A 111 20.83 -22.22 -2.58
C PHE A 111 19.82 -22.81 -1.59
N PHE A 112 18.54 -22.94 -1.95
CA PHE A 112 17.52 -23.54 -1.07
C PHE A 112 17.77 -25.01 -0.72
N GLY A 113 18.38 -25.78 -1.63
CA GLY A 113 18.80 -27.16 -1.40
C GLY A 113 19.86 -27.27 -0.32
N SER A 114 20.87 -26.38 -0.34
CA SER A 114 21.92 -26.36 0.69
C SER A 114 21.39 -26.06 2.11
N PHE A 115 20.32 -25.28 2.25
CA PHE A 115 19.66 -25.04 3.56
C PHE A 115 18.79 -26.21 4.05
N THR A 116 18.44 -27.15 3.18
CA THR A 116 17.60 -28.32 3.55
C THR A 116 18.40 -29.60 3.73
N GLU A 117 19.62 -29.71 3.19
CA GLU A 117 20.48 -30.89 3.35
C GLU A 117 20.92 -31.15 4.79
N ASP A 118 20.99 -30.14 5.65
CA ASP A 118 21.30 -30.30 7.08
C ASP A 118 20.29 -31.17 7.84
N THR A 119 19.10 -31.42 7.29
CA THR A 119 18.09 -32.33 7.87
C THR A 119 18.13 -33.76 7.32
N ARG A 120 18.94 -34.08 6.31
CA ARG A 120 19.03 -35.43 5.71
C ARG A 120 20.13 -36.30 6.30
N THR A 121 21.11 -35.72 6.98
CA THR A 121 22.28 -36.44 7.52
C THR A 121 21.97 -37.25 8.81
N LEU A 122 20.72 -37.29 9.27
CA LEU A 122 20.30 -38.00 10.49
C LEU A 122 19.65 -39.37 10.28
N GLU A 123 19.79 -40.02 9.12
CA GLU A 123 19.42 -41.43 8.99
C GLU A 123 20.52 -42.27 8.30
N PRO A 124 21.28 -43.05 9.10
CA PRO A 124 21.79 -44.32 8.61
C PRO A 124 21.47 -45.42 9.62
N ALA A 125 20.33 -46.10 9.47
CA ALA A 125 20.10 -47.39 10.13
C ALA A 125 19.23 -48.32 9.26
N GLN A 126 19.93 -49.01 8.35
CA GLN A 126 19.66 -50.37 7.89
C GLN A 126 18.22 -50.76 7.52
N GLN A 127 17.94 -50.81 6.22
CA GLN A 127 16.97 -51.78 5.70
C GLN A 127 17.68 -53.09 5.34
N PRO A 128 17.37 -54.24 5.96
CA PRO A 128 17.90 -55.52 5.50
C PRO A 128 17.22 -55.95 4.20
N LYS A 129 18.06 -56.24 3.19
CA LYS A 129 17.68 -56.69 1.84
C LYS A 129 16.85 -57.99 1.87
N PRO A 130 15.88 -58.18 0.96
CA PRO A 130 15.12 -59.42 0.88
C PRO A 130 15.99 -60.56 0.35
N LYS A 131 16.08 -61.67 1.11
CA LYS A 131 16.65 -62.94 0.62
C LYS A 131 15.56 -63.71 -0.14
N ARG A 132 15.82 -63.97 -1.43
CA ARG A 132 15.32 -65.10 -2.23
C ARG A 132 16.57 -65.90 -2.66
N PRO A 133 16.53 -67.21 -2.94
CA PRO A 133 15.40 -68.05 -3.39
C PRO A 133 14.67 -68.82 -2.28
#